data_AF-A0A2V8FL27-F1
#
_entry.id   AF-A0A2V8FL27-F1
#
_cell.length_a   1.000
_cell.length_b   1.000
_cell.length_c   1.000
_cell.angle_alpha   90.00
_cell.angle_beta   90.00
_cell.angle_gamma   90.00
#
_symmetry.space_group_name_H-M   'P 1'
#
loop_
_entity.id
_entity.type
_entity.pdbx_description
1 polymer ?
#
loop_
_entity_poly.entity_id
_entity_poly.type
_entity_poly.pdbx_seq_one_letter_code
_entity_poly.pdbx_strand_id
1 'polypeptide(L)' 'MDDVEAASRGSELEKTRDRYPPIDDVVRATAWWGRFKDTRESAAEPYRAPPKVGRNEPCPCGSGKKFKKCCGG' A
#
# COMPACT_ATOMS: atom_id res chain seq x y z
N MET A 1 24.40 -37.21 8.96
CA MET A 1 23.27 -36.50 8.30
C MET A 1 22.37 -37.59 7.78
N ASP A 2 21.53 -38.08 8.68
CA ASP A 2 20.92 -39.41 8.60
C ASP A 2 19.71 -39.43 7.67
N ASP A 3 19.57 -40.50 6.88
CA ASP A 3 18.54 -40.66 5.85
C ASP A 3 17.10 -40.50 6.38
N VAL A 4 16.89 -40.78 7.67
CA VAL A 4 15.60 -40.59 8.38
C VAL A 4 15.20 -39.12 8.44
N GLU A 5 16.16 -38.22 8.62
CA GLU A 5 15.88 -36.78 8.66
C GLU A 5 15.65 -36.21 7.25
N ALA A 6 16.32 -36.77 6.23
CA ALA A 6 16.04 -36.45 4.83
C ALA A 6 14.64 -36.89 4.41
N ALA A 7 14.21 -38.10 4.81
CA ALA A 7 12.87 -38.61 4.55
C ALA A 7 11.77 -37.79 5.25
N SER A 8 12.03 -37.35 6.49
CA SER A 8 11.13 -36.48 7.24
C SER A 8 10.96 -35.10 6.58
N ARG A 9 12.05 -34.54 6.04
CA ARG A 9 11.97 -33.31 5.23
C ARG A 9 11.19 -33.53 3.92
N GLY A 10 11.36 -34.69 3.28
CA GLY A 10 10.61 -35.06 2.08
C GLY A 10 9.10 -35.14 2.31
N SER A 11 8.68 -35.81 3.38
CA SER A 11 7.26 -35.94 3.74
C SER A 11 6.63 -34.63 4.19
N GLU A 12 7.40 -33.77 4.89
CA GLU A 12 6.98 -32.41 5.23
C GLU A 12 6.78 -31.56 3.96
N LEU A 13 7.72 -31.62 3.00
CA LEU A 13 7.59 -30.90 1.73
C LEU A 13 6.38 -31.37 0.93
N GLU A 14 6.11 -32.67 0.87
CA GLU A 14 4.93 -33.20 0.18
C GLU A 14 3.63 -32.71 0.83
N LYS A 15 3.56 -32.73 2.17
CA LYS A 15 2.44 -32.20 2.94
C LYS A 15 2.22 -30.70 2.74
N THR A 16 3.30 -29.92 2.59
CA THR A 16 3.19 -28.49 2.27
C THR A 16 2.67 -28.26 0.84
N ARG A 17 3.06 -29.09 -0.14
CA ARG A 17 2.58 -29.00 -1.52
C ARG A 17 1.12 -29.40 -1.67
N ASP A 18 0.66 -30.39 -0.89
CA ASP A 18 -0.76 -30.77 -0.83
C ASP A 18 -1.61 -29.65 -0.19
N ARG A 19 -1.13 -29.09 0.92
CA ARG A 19 -1.82 -28.00 1.63
C ARG A 19 -1.84 -26.70 0.83
N TYR A 20 -0.74 -26.39 0.14
CA TYR A 20 -0.55 -25.18 -0.65
C TYR A 20 -0.09 -25.58 -2.05
N PRO A 21 -1.03 -26.01 -2.92
CA PRO A 21 -0.67 -26.37 -4.28
C PRO A 21 -0.06 -25.15 -4.98
N PRO A 22 0.97 -25.37 -5.83
CA PRO A 22 1.52 -24.29 -6.62
C PRO A 22 0.44 -23.72 -7.53
N ILE A 23 0.54 -22.43 -7.81
CA ILE A 23 -0.37 -21.76 -8.75
C ILE A 23 -0.08 -22.31 -10.16
N ASP A 24 -0.95 -23.19 -10.66
CA ASP A 24 -0.86 -23.79 -11.99
C ASP A 24 -1.31 -22.83 -13.10
N ASP A 25 -2.26 -21.96 -12.76
CA ASP A 25 -2.84 -20.98 -13.66
C ASP A 25 -2.78 -19.60 -12.99
N VAL A 26 -1.72 -18.86 -13.33
CA VAL A 26 -1.49 -17.51 -12.79
C VAL A 26 -2.62 -16.55 -13.18
N VAL A 27 -3.19 -16.70 -14.38
CA VAL A 27 -4.28 -15.82 -14.85
C VAL A 27 -5.52 -16.02 -14.00
N ARG A 28 -5.95 -17.28 -13.80
CA ARG A 28 -7.10 -17.61 -12.96
C ARG A 28 -6.87 -17.23 -11.49
N ALA A 29 -5.68 -17.52 -10.95
CA ALA A 29 -5.32 -17.21 -9.57
C ALA A 29 -5.25 -15.70 -9.28
N THR A 30 -4.97 -14.88 -10.30
CA THR A 30 -4.92 -13.42 -10.19
C THR A 30 -6.18 -12.73 -10.71
N ALA A 31 -7.14 -13.45 -11.32
CA ALA A 31 -8.35 -12.87 -11.89
C ALA A 31 -9.22 -12.11 -10.87
N TRP A 32 -9.16 -12.47 -9.58
CA TRP A 32 -9.86 -11.74 -8.52
C TRP A 32 -9.31 -10.31 -8.31
N TRP A 33 -8.04 -10.05 -8.67
CA TRP A 33 -7.50 -8.70 -8.73
C TRP A 33 -8.14 -7.85 -9.82
N GLY A 34 -8.79 -8.45 -10.83
CA GLY A 34 -9.61 -7.74 -11.80
C GLY A 34 -10.85 -7.05 -11.19
N ARG A 35 -11.19 -7.33 -9.92
CA ARG A 35 -12.17 -6.54 -9.15
C ARG A 35 -11.61 -5.19 -8.70
N PHE A 36 -10.29 -5.03 -8.61
CA PHE A 36 -9.65 -3.71 -8.67
C PHE A 36 -9.68 -3.27 -10.14
N LYS A 37 -10.88 -3.08 -10.70
CA LYS A 37 -11.01 -2.39 -11.97
C LYS A 37 -10.30 -1.07 -11.81
N ASP A 38 -9.42 -0.85 -12.77
CA ASP A 38 -8.71 0.38 -13.01
C ASP A 38 -9.62 1.59 -12.73
N THR A 39 -9.50 2.20 -11.54
CA THR A 39 -10.27 3.39 -11.21
C THR A 39 -9.75 4.62 -11.94
N ARG A 40 -8.88 4.45 -12.96
CA ARG A 40 -8.50 5.52 -13.89
C ARG A 40 -9.72 6.15 -14.57
N GLU A 41 -10.83 5.43 -14.74
CA GLU A 41 -12.08 6.01 -15.25
C GLU A 41 -12.77 6.95 -14.24
N SER A 42 -12.43 6.83 -12.96
CA SER A 42 -12.85 7.74 -11.87
C SER A 42 -11.64 8.42 -11.23
N ALA A 43 -10.62 8.77 -12.02
CA ALA A 43 -9.49 9.55 -11.54
C ALA A 43 -10.00 10.93 -11.09
N ALA A 44 -10.40 11.02 -9.81
CA ALA A 44 -10.59 12.27 -9.14
C ALA A 44 -9.36 13.14 -9.40
N GLU A 45 -9.56 14.42 -9.71
CA GLU A 45 -8.43 15.30 -9.97
C GLU A 45 -7.42 15.19 -8.82
N PRO A 46 -6.11 15.08 -9.12
CA PRO A 46 -5.10 15.00 -8.09
C PRO A 46 -5.25 16.20 -7.16
N TYR A 47 -5.39 15.93 -5.86
CA TYR A 47 -5.56 16.98 -4.85
C TYR A 47 -4.44 18.00 -4.96
N ARG A 48 -4.78 19.25 -5.31
CA ARG A 48 -3.84 20.36 -5.33
C ARG A 48 -3.83 20.98 -3.95
N ALA A 49 -2.77 20.70 -3.19
CA ALA A 49 -2.57 21.36 -1.91
C ALA A 49 -2.52 22.88 -2.10
N PRO A 50 -3.17 23.67 -1.23
CA PRO A 50 -3.02 25.12 -1.24
C PRO A 50 -1.55 25.50 -1.00
N PRO A 51 -1.12 26.70 -1.45
CA PRO A 51 0.23 27.18 -1.22
C PRO A 51 0.55 27.18 0.28
N LYS A 52 1.70 26.62 0.64
CA LYS A 52 2.18 26.60 2.02
C LYS A 52 2.48 28.04 2.45
N VAL A 53 1.71 28.56 3.40
CA VAL A 53 1.99 29.86 4.01
C VAL A 53 3.29 29.78 4.82
N GLY A 54 4.23 30.66 4.49
CA GLY A 54 5.48 30.80 5.21
C GLY A 54 5.27 31.30 6.63
N ARG A 55 6.07 30.81 7.59
CA ARG A 55 5.99 31.18 9.02
C ARG A 55 5.96 32.70 9.27
N ASN A 56 6.60 33.49 8.43
CA ASN A 56 6.72 34.95 8.57
C ASN A 56 5.72 35.74 7.70
N GLU A 57 4.95 35.10 6.83
CA GLU A 57 3.95 35.75 5.96
C GLU A 57 2.72 36.20 6.76
N PRO A 58 1.93 37.16 6.23
CA PRO A 58 0.65 37.54 6.86
C PRO A 58 -0.27 36.33 7.02
N CYS A 59 -0.95 36.23 8.16
CA CYS A 59 -1.90 35.16 8.43
C CYS A 59 -3.10 35.24 7.48
N PRO A 60 -3.49 34.16 6.78
CA PRO A 60 -4.67 34.14 5.92
C PRO A 60 -5.99 34.29 6.68
N CYS A 61 -5.95 34.22 8.03
CA CYS A 61 -7.07 34.45 8.92
C CYS A 61 -7.50 35.93 9.06
N GLY A 62 -6.79 36.87 8.42
CA GLY A 62 -7.15 38.29 8.45
C GLY A 62 -6.75 39.05 9.72
N SER A 63 -5.97 38.43 10.62
CA SER A 63 -5.59 39.05 11.90
C SER A 63 -4.51 40.15 11.79
N GLY A 64 -3.92 40.34 10.61
CA GLY A 64 -2.78 41.24 10.39
C GLY A 64 -1.45 40.77 11.02
N LYS A 65 -1.44 39.63 11.72
CA LYS A 65 -0.24 39.07 12.38
C LYS A 65 0.51 38.12 11.45
N LYS A 66 1.82 37.94 11.67
CA LYS A 66 2.61 36.89 11.00
C LYS A 66 2.04 35.49 11.33
N PHE A 67 2.04 34.56 10.38
CA PHE A 67 1.49 33.21 10.55
C PHE A 67 2.00 32.53 11.82
N LYS A 68 3.30 32.60 12.12
CA LYS A 68 3.92 32.05 13.34
C LYS A 68 3.42 32.62 14.67
N LYS A 69 2.77 33.78 14.66
CA LYS A 69 2.22 34.46 15.85
C LYS A 69 0.69 34.42 15.86
N CYS A 70 0.08 33.61 14.99
CA CYS A 70 -1.35 33.48 14.84
C CYS A 70 -1.71 31.99 14.65
N CYS A 71 -2.12 31.55 13.45
CA CYS A 71 -2.55 30.17 13.19
C CYS A 71 -1.43 29.13 13.10
N GLY A 72 -0.17 29.57 12.99
CA GLY A 72 1.01 28.69 12.97
C GLY A 72 1.81 28.73 14.27
N GLY A 73 1.18 29.19 15.35
CA GLY A 73 1.70 29.19 16.71
C GLY A 73 1.42 27.89 17.42
#